data_AF-A0A7C1TNA0-F1
#
_entry.id   AF-A0A7C1TNA0-F1
#
_cell.length_a   1.000
_cell.length_b   1.000
_cell.length_c   1.000
_cell.angle_alpha   90.00
_cell.angle_beta   90.00
_cell.angle_gamma   90.00
#
_symmetry.space_group_name_H-M   'P 1'
#
loop_
_entity.id
_entity.type
_entity.pdbx_description
1 polymer ?
#
loop_
_entity_poly.entity_id
_entity_poly.type
_entity_poly.pdbx_seq_one_letter_code
_entity_poly.pdbx_strand_id
1 'polypeptide(L)'
;MEGEQKVPGLGDIPLVGWLFKYKSVRKTKTNLMAFIRPVILKNRTIQNQYTSRKYNYLREMQMVEQKEGLTLFRNKEIPVMEEFAAIPPLPPVYRPAGRQPDIDAPSQEIN
;
A
#
# COMPACT_ATOMS: atom_id res chain seq x y z
N MET A 1 24.10 2.19 23.79
CA MET A 1 24.72 1.32 24.81
C MET A 1 26.18 1.20 24.43
N GLU A 2 27.05 1.57 25.36
CA GLU A 2 28.50 1.44 25.20
C GLU A 2 28.99 0.46 26.27
N GLY A 3 29.65 -0.62 25.84
CA GLY A 3 30.28 -1.59 26.72
C GLY A 3 31.76 -1.68 26.38
N GLU A 4 32.63 -1.59 27.39
CA GLU A 4 34.07 -1.70 27.24
C GLU A 4 34.59 -2.74 28.23
N GLN A 5 35.26 -3.77 27.72
CA GLN A 5 35.89 -4.83 28.50
C GLN A 5 37.36 -4.93 28.09
N LYS A 6 38.28 -4.78 29.05
CA LYS A 6 39.74 -4.81 28.80
C LYS A 6 40.48 -5.62 29.85
N VAL A 7 41.62 -6.20 29.47
CA VAL A 7 42.52 -6.90 30.40
C VAL A 7 43.34 -5.87 31.19
N PRO A 8 43.33 -5.90 32.54
CA PRO A 8 44.11 -4.96 33.36
C PRO A 8 45.62 -5.14 33.13
N GLY A 9 46.35 -4.02 32.99
CA GLY A 9 47.79 -3.98 32.72
C GLY A 9 48.12 -3.95 31.22
N LEU A 10 47.78 -4.99 30.47
CA LEU A 10 48.12 -5.11 29.04
C LEU A 10 47.22 -4.25 28.12
N GLY A 11 45.99 -3.94 28.53
CA GLY A 11 45.04 -3.15 27.75
C GLY A 11 45.34 -1.65 27.65
N ASP A 12 46.21 -1.12 28.52
CA ASP A 12 46.52 0.31 28.63
C ASP A 12 47.82 0.72 27.91
N ILE A 13 48.54 -0.24 27.32
CA ILE A 13 49.79 0.03 26.59
C ILE A 13 49.46 0.71 25.25
N PRO A 14 49.99 1.92 24.97
CA PRO A 14 49.85 2.53 23.66
C PRO A 14 50.51 1.63 22.60
N LEU A 15 49.96 1.58 21.39
CA LEU A 15 50.36 0.67 20.30
C LEU A 15 49.79 -0.77 20.39
N VAL A 16 49.97 -1.50 21.50
CA VAL A 16 49.57 -2.93 21.59
C VAL A 16 48.30 -3.23 22.39
N GLY A 17 47.84 -2.31 23.24
CA GLY A 17 46.66 -2.51 24.10
C GLY A 17 45.33 -2.67 23.33
N TRP A 18 45.32 -2.40 22.02
CA TRP A 18 44.13 -2.61 21.18
C TRP A 18 43.79 -4.08 20.94
N LEU A 19 44.77 -4.99 21.02
CA LEU A 19 44.55 -6.43 20.91
C LEU A 19 43.87 -7.04 22.15
N PHE A 20 43.92 -6.35 23.29
CA PHE A 20 43.45 -6.85 24.59
C PHE A 20 42.23 -6.09 25.13
N LYS A 21 41.55 -5.34 24.26
CA LYS A 21 40.32 -4.60 24.60
C LYS A 21 39.21 -4.91 23.61
N TYR A 22 38.01 -5.12 24.15
CA TYR A 22 36.78 -5.30 23.40
C TYR A 22 35.84 -4.13 23.71
N LYS A 23 35.57 -3.30 22.69
CA LYS A 23 34.65 -2.17 22.79
C LYS A 23 33.44 -2.42 21.89
N SER A 24 32.25 -2.40 22.46
CA SER A 24 30.99 -2.51 21.74
C SER A 24 30.23 -1.19 21.84
N VAL A 25 30.08 -0.49 20.72
CA VAL A 25 29.30 0.75 20.62
C VAL A 25 28.11 0.49 19.72
N ARG A 26 26.90 0.45 20.30
CA ARG A 26 25.66 0.27 19.54
C ARG A 26 24.90 1.59 19.46
N LYS A 27 24.87 2.19 18.26
CA LYS A 27 24.05 3.36 17.93
C LYS A 27 22.82 2.89 17.13
N THR A 28 21.63 3.06 17.69
CA THR A 28 20.37 2.69 17.02
C THR A 28 19.57 3.96 16.78
N LYS A 29 19.21 4.24 15.53
CA LYS A 29 18.33 5.35 15.16
C LYS A 29 17.10 4.78 14.44
N THR A 30 15.94 4.85 15.09
CA THR A 30 14.68 4.40 14.52
C THR A 30 13.91 5.61 13.99
N ASN A 31 13.58 5.60 12.71
CA ASN A 31 12.70 6.61 12.10
C ASN A 31 11.50 5.88 11.49
N LEU A 32 10.29 6.20 11.96
CA LEU A 32 9.05 5.66 11.44
C LEU A 32 8.15 6.84 11.05
N MET A 33 7.71 6.87 9.79
CA MET A 33 6.77 7.86 9.30
C MET A 33 5.61 7.13 8.61
N ALA A 34 4.38 7.43 9.02
CA ALA A 34 3.18 6.90 8.41
C ALA A 34 2.41 8.06 7.76
N PHE A 35 2.20 7.98 6.44
CA PHE A 35 1.50 9.01 5.67
C PHE A 35 0.23 8.43 5.06
N ILE A 36 -0.86 9.20 5.07
CA ILE A 36 -2.14 8.85 4.45
C ILE A 36 -2.53 9.96 3.47
N ARG A 37 -3.02 9.57 2.28
CA ARG A 37 -3.57 10.51 1.29
C ARG A 37 -5.07 10.22 1.09
N PRO A 38 -5.97 11.01 1.70
CA PRO A 38 -7.39 10.88 1.43
C PRO A 38 -7.72 11.41 0.02
N VAL A 39 -8.68 10.77 -0.65
CA VAL A 39 -9.19 11.20 -1.96
C VAL A 39 -10.71 11.16 -1.92
N ILE A 40 -11.37 12.30 -2.15
CA ILE A 40 -12.84 12.40 -2.17
C ILE A 40 -13.32 12.26 -3.61
N LEU A 41 -14.03 11.17 -3.90
CA LEU A 41 -14.59 10.90 -5.22
C LEU A 41 -16.07 11.30 -5.26
N LYS A 42 -16.38 12.50 -5.77
CA LYS A 42 -17.74 13.09 -5.74
C LYS A 42 -18.67 12.60 -6.85
N ASN A 43 -18.14 12.39 -8.06
CA ASN A 43 -18.94 12.11 -9.26
C ASN A 43 -18.56 10.74 -9.83
N ARG A 44 -19.53 10.04 -10.44
CA ARG A 44 -19.32 8.76 -11.12
C ARG A 44 -18.25 8.83 -12.20
N THR A 45 -18.21 9.92 -12.98
CA THR A 45 -17.18 10.12 -14.01
C THR A 45 -15.77 10.16 -13.41
N ILE A 46 -15.61 10.85 -12.28
CA ILE A 46 -14.31 10.98 -11.58
C ILE A 46 -13.94 9.64 -10.95
N GLN A 47 -14.90 8.91 -10.38
CA GLN A 47 -14.70 7.54 -9.88
C GLN A 47 -14.21 6.61 -10.99
N ASN A 48 -14.86 6.62 -12.15
CA ASN A 48 -14.51 5.79 -13.28
C ASN A 48 -13.11 6.10 -13.81
N GLN A 49 -12.77 7.39 -13.96
CA GLN A 49 -11.43 7.82 -14.38
C GLN A 49 -10.35 7.44 -13.38
N TYR A 50 -10.65 7.53 -12.08
CA TYR A 50 -9.69 7.15 -11.03
C TYR A 50 -9.43 5.64 -11.04
N THR A 51 -10.49 4.85 -11.14
CA THR A 51 -10.42 3.38 -11.19
C THR A 51 -9.76 2.90 -12.47
N SER A 52 -10.14 3.44 -13.64
CA SER A 52 -9.60 3.00 -14.94
C SER A 52 -8.09 3.21 -15.03
N ARG A 53 -7.58 4.35 -14.54
CA ARG A 53 -6.14 4.64 -14.51
C ARG A 53 -5.37 3.64 -13.65
N LYS A 54 -5.89 3.30 -12.48
CA LYS A 54 -5.26 2.33 -11.57
C LYS A 54 -5.31 0.92 -12.15
N TYR A 55 -6.45 0.53 -12.71
CA TYR A 55 -6.65 -0.75 -13.35
C TYR A 55 -5.69 -0.94 -14.53
N ASN A 56 -5.64 0.02 -15.45
CA ASN A 56 -4.77 -0.04 -16.64
C ASN A 56 -3.29 -0.14 -16.26
N TYR A 57 -2.85 0.61 -15.25
CA TYR A 57 -1.49 0.53 -14.72
C TYR A 57 -1.12 -0.87 -14.24
N LEU A 58 -2.00 -1.51 -13.45
CA LEU A 58 -1.76 -2.87 -12.96
C LEU A 58 -1.76 -3.89 -14.10
N ARG A 59 -2.67 -3.73 -15.07
CA ARG A 59 -2.77 -4.61 -16.24
C ARG A 59 -1.52 -4.52 -17.12
N GLU A 60 -0.98 -3.32 -17.32
CA GLU A 60 0.27 -3.10 -18.05
C GLU A 60 1.43 -3.83 -17.39
N MET A 61 1.56 -3.76 -16.06
CA MET A 61 2.60 -4.50 -15.33
C MET A 61 2.43 -6.02 -15.52
N GLN A 62 1.21 -6.55 -15.42
CA GLN A 62 0.96 -7.98 -15.66
C GLN A 62 1.31 -8.41 -17.09
N MET A 63 1.05 -7.56 -18.08
CA MET A 63 1.45 -7.83 -19.46
C MET A 63 2.98 -7.86 -19.63
N VAL A 64 3.70 -6.98 -18.93
CA VAL A 64 5.18 -6.99 -18.94
C VAL A 64 5.70 -8.27 -18.29
N GLU A 65 5.19 -8.64 -17.12
CA GLU A 65 5.57 -9.87 -16.42
C GLU A 65 5.24 -11.13 -17.24
N GLN A 66 4.10 -11.13 -17.95
CA GLN A 66 3.74 -12.22 -18.86
C GLN A 66 4.73 -12.37 -20.02
N LYS A 67 5.24 -11.24 -20.56
CA LYS A 67 6.23 -11.25 -21.64
C LYS A 67 7.61 -11.73 -21.17
N GLU A 68 8.02 -11.33 -19.96
CA GLU A 68 9.31 -11.73 -19.40
C GLU A 68 9.31 -13.18 -18.89
N GLY A 69 8.15 -13.69 -18.47
CA GLY A 69 7.95 -15.08 -18.07
C GLY A 69 8.61 -15.42 -16.73
N LEU A 70 8.03 -16.37 -15.99
CA LEU A 70 8.63 -16.87 -14.75
C LEU A 70 9.68 -17.91 -15.08
N THR A 71 10.96 -17.58 -14.87
CA THR A 71 12.11 -18.48 -15.12
C THR A 71 12.02 -19.81 -14.38
N LEU A 72 11.29 -19.86 -13.26
CA LEU A 72 11.14 -21.04 -12.41
C LEU A 72 9.87 -21.87 -12.68
N PHE A 73 8.91 -21.34 -13.46
CA PHE A 73 7.66 -22.04 -13.76
C PHE A 73 7.47 -22.17 -15.28
N ARG A 74 7.89 -23.32 -15.81
CA ARG A 74 7.91 -23.67 -17.25
C ARG A 74 6.55 -23.60 -17.97
N ASN A 75 5.43 -23.51 -17.26
CA ASN A 75 4.11 -23.59 -17.90
C ASN A 75 2.97 -22.88 -17.13
N LYS A 76 3.23 -21.68 -16.57
CA LYS A 76 2.18 -20.92 -15.90
C LYS A 76 1.97 -19.59 -16.62
N GLU A 77 0.91 -19.54 -17.43
CA GLU A 77 0.40 -18.28 -17.97
C GLU A 77 0.01 -17.38 -16.79
N ILE A 78 0.67 -16.23 -16.68
CA ILE A 78 0.32 -15.24 -15.66
C ILE A 78 -1.07 -14.70 -16.06
N PRO A 79 -2.10 -14.81 -15.21
CA PRO A 79 -3.41 -14.29 -15.53
C PRO A 79 -3.33 -12.76 -15.62
N VAL A 80 -3.63 -12.24 -16.81
CA VAL A 80 -3.73 -10.80 -17.05
C VAL A 80 -5.19 -10.39 -16.89
N MET A 81 -5.43 -9.29 -16.20
CA MET A 81 -6.76 -8.71 -16.10
C MET A 81 -7.35 -8.39 -17.48
N GLU A 82 -8.67 -8.55 -17.63
CA GLU A 82 -9.38 -8.19 -18.86
C GLU A 82 -9.17 -6.72 -19.22
N GLU A 83 -9.45 -6.32 -20.46
CA GLU A 83 -9.46 -4.88 -20.77
C GLU A 83 -10.56 -4.18 -19.96
N PHE A 84 -10.26 -2.98 -19.45
CA PHE A 84 -11.25 -2.24 -18.66
C PHE A 84 -12.42 -1.80 -19.55
N ALA A 85 -13.52 -2.56 -19.52
CA ALA A 85 -14.79 -2.11 -20.07
C ALA A 85 -15.43 -1.08 -19.13
N ALA A 86 -16.10 -0.07 -19.70
CA ALA A 86 -16.83 0.92 -18.91
C ALA A 86 -17.79 0.21 -17.93
N ILE A 87 -17.82 0.67 -16.67
CA ILE A 87 -18.70 0.10 -15.65
C ILE A 87 -20.15 0.16 -16.17
N PRO A 88 -20.86 -0.97 -16.26
CA PRO A 88 -22.25 -0.98 -16.72
C PRO A 88 -23.08 -0.06 -15.84
N PRO A 89 -24.17 0.55 -16.37
CA PRO A 89 -25.07 1.33 -15.55
C PRO A 89 -25.52 0.48 -14.35
N LEU A 90 -25.59 1.08 -13.16
CA LEU A 90 -26.04 0.33 -11.99
C LEU A 90 -27.40 -0.30 -12.30
N PRO A 91 -27.64 -1.53 -11.83
CA PRO A 91 -28.98 -2.07 -11.89
C PRO A 91 -29.95 -1.10 -11.21
N PRO A 92 -31.20 -1.00 -11.69
CA PRO A 92 -32.20 -0.17 -11.04
C PRO A 92 -32.30 -0.57 -9.56
N VAL A 93 -32.38 0.43 -8.68
CA VAL A 93 -32.60 0.19 -7.25
C VAL A 93 -33.84 -0.68 -7.12
N TYR A 94 -33.72 -1.84 -6.47
CA TYR A 94 -34.87 -2.70 -6.20
C TYR A 94 -35.89 -1.90 -5.38
N ARG A 95 -36.94 -1.44 -6.04
CA ARG A 95 -38.08 -0.79 -5.42
C ARG A 95 -39.18 -1.85 -5.32
N PRO A 96 -39.50 -2.35 -4.11
CA PRO A 96 -40.59 -3.29 -3.97
C PRO A 96 -41.89 -2.64 -4.49
N ALA A 97 -42.58 -3.34 -5.38
CA ALA A 97 -43.88 -2.92 -5.90
C ALA A 97 -44.85 -2.82 -4.72
N GLY A 98 -45.29 -1.61 -4.38
CA GLY A 98 -46.26 -1.37 -3.31
C GLY A 98 -45.89 -0.27 -2.31
N ARG A 99 -44.64 0.23 -2.30
CA ARG A 99 -44.32 1.45 -1.54
C ARG A 99 -44.26 2.64 -2.50
N GLN A 100 -45.43 3.21 -2.77
CA GLN A 100 -45.52 4.58 -3.25
C GLN A 100 -44.86 5.46 -2.17
N PRO A 101 -43.91 6.35 -2.47
CA PRO A 101 -43.50 7.34 -1.48
C PRO A 101 -44.73 8.17 -1.17
N ASP A 102 -45.07 8.28 0.10
CA ASP A 102 -46.13 9.16 0.58
C ASP A 102 -45.69 10.59 0.24
N ILE A 103 -46.18 11.13 -0.89
CA ILE A 103 -45.82 12.45 -1.41
C ILE A 103 -46.54 13.57 -0.61
N ASP A 104 -46.84 13.31 0.66
CA ASP A 104 -47.60 14.18 1.56
C ASP A 104 -46.95 14.34 2.95
N ALA A 105 -45.72 13.84 3.16
CA ALA A 105 -44.99 14.22 4.37
C ALA A 105 -44.60 15.70 4.26
N PRO A 106 -45.12 16.60 5.13
CA PRO A 106 -44.80 18.02 5.04
C PRO A 106 -43.30 18.22 5.21
N SER A 107 -42.71 18.93 4.25
CA SER A 107 -41.34 19.43 4.30
C SER A 107 -41.14 20.22 5.60
N GLN A 108 -40.58 19.58 6.63
CA GLN A 108 -40.07 20.28 7.78
C GLN A 108 -38.80 21.02 7.31
N GLU A 109 -38.95 22.32 7.07
CA GLU A 109 -37.84 23.27 6.95
C GLU A 109 -36.90 23.08 8.13
N ILE A 110 -35.66 22.69 7.84
CA ILE A 110 -34.55 22.77 8.77
C ILE A 110 -33.98 24.20 8.67
N ASN A 111 -34.27 24.99 9.70
CA ASN A 111 -33.67 26.29 10.00
C ASN A 111 -32.29 26.10 10.62
#